data_AF-R9KJT6-F1
#
_entry.id   AF-R9KJT6-F1
#
_cell.length_a   1.000
_cell.length_b   1.000
_cell.length_c   1.000
_cell.angle_alpha   90.00
_cell.angle_beta   90.00
_cell.angle_gamma   90.00
#
_symmetry.space_group_name_H-M   'P 1'
#
loop_
_entity.id
_entity.type
_entity.pdbx_description
1 polymer ?
#
loop_
_entity_poly.entity_id
_entity_poly.type
_entity_poly.pdbx_seq_one_letter_code
_entity_poly.pdbx_strand_id
1 'polypeptide(L)'
;MKSKKGRSMIAIILLLIIAVCIYFIMKPEEKKPEESEQKVQEETAAESSEPEKAAEVADGTESEEAAAPEVEHRTGEEIIGVSDKDISDLHIVFYDNVNNDVTGNWRLAVISEDVEIQDYIFSYYQEYIKSEDEIHGIVNLGRNITARINMIGGWLMVSEYDYVEGEEHDAKLLYSGTPIQSYIVYTDNGDVEAGE
;
A
#
# COMPACT_ATOMS: atom_id res chain seq x y z
N MET A 1 47.10 29.86 -8.59
CA MET A 1 46.93 29.26 -9.92
C MET A 1 46.37 27.85 -9.74
N LYS A 2 45.05 27.64 -9.88
CA LYS A 2 44.43 26.31 -9.73
C LYS A 2 44.80 25.45 -10.95
N SER A 3 45.33 24.25 -10.71
CA SER A 3 45.99 23.43 -11.71
C SER A 3 45.05 23.06 -12.87
N LYS A 4 45.45 23.43 -14.10
CA LYS A 4 44.71 23.17 -15.34
C LYS A 4 44.53 21.66 -15.62
N LYS A 5 45.36 20.82 -14.99
CA LYS A 5 45.34 19.35 -15.08
C LYS A 5 44.11 18.71 -14.41
N GLY A 6 43.66 19.24 -13.26
CA GLY A 6 42.51 18.65 -12.54
C GLY A 6 41.17 18.86 -13.26
N ARG A 7 40.94 20.07 -13.80
CA ARG A 7 39.72 20.39 -14.57
C ARG A 7 39.61 19.60 -15.87
N SER A 8 40.74 19.35 -16.54
CA SER A 8 40.76 18.54 -17.77
C SER A 8 40.48 17.06 -17.50
N MET A 9 40.97 16.50 -16.38
CA MET A 9 40.64 15.11 -16.02
C MET A 9 39.16 14.94 -15.67
N ILE A 10 38.57 15.87 -14.92
CA ILE A 10 37.15 15.81 -14.57
C ILE A 10 36.28 15.88 -15.83
N ALA A 11 36.63 16.72 -16.80
CA ALA A 11 35.90 16.80 -18.08
C ALA A 11 35.98 15.51 -18.90
N ILE A 12 37.14 14.82 -18.90
CA ILE A 12 37.31 13.55 -19.60
C ILE A 12 36.51 12.44 -18.92
N ILE A 13 36.51 12.39 -17.58
CA ILE A 13 35.73 11.41 -16.81
C ILE A 13 34.22 11.60 -17.05
N LEU A 14 33.73 12.84 -17.07
CA LEU A 14 32.33 13.13 -17.37
C LEU A 14 31.93 12.73 -18.79
N LEU A 15 32.79 12.95 -19.78
CA LEU A 15 32.54 12.52 -21.16
C LEU A 15 32.48 10.98 -21.29
N LEU A 16 33.31 10.25 -20.56
CA LEU A 16 33.27 8.78 -20.54
C LEU A 16 32.00 8.25 -19.88
N ILE A 17 31.53 8.88 -18.79
CA ILE A 17 30.28 8.49 -18.12
C ILE A 17 29.08 8.73 -19.07
N ILE A 18 29.03 9.88 -19.75
CA ILE A 18 27.95 10.19 -20.71
C ILE A 18 27.94 9.17 -21.86
N ALA A 19 29.11 8.79 -22.40
CA ALA A 19 29.19 7.79 -23.46
C ALA A 19 28.69 6.40 -23.01
N VAL A 20 28.97 6.01 -21.76
CA VAL A 20 28.46 4.76 -21.16
C VAL A 20 26.94 4.83 -20.97
N CYS A 21 26.40 5.96 -20.46
CA CYS A 21 24.96 6.13 -20.31
C CYS A 21 24.22 6.05 -21.66
N ILE A 22 24.76 6.66 -22.72
CA ILE A 22 24.16 6.58 -24.08
C ILE A 22 24.21 5.14 -24.61
N TYR A 23 25.29 4.41 -24.36
CA TYR A 23 25.40 3.00 -24.76
C TYR A 23 24.35 2.11 -24.10
N PHE A 24 24.03 2.34 -22.82
CA PHE A 24 22.94 1.61 -22.14
C PHE A 24 21.55 1.98 -22.66
N ILE A 25 21.33 3.24 -23.07
CA ILE A 25 20.04 3.68 -23.66
C ILE A 25 19.85 3.15 -25.09
N MET A 26 20.94 3.00 -25.86
CA MET A 26 20.87 2.58 -27.27
C MET A 26 20.92 1.07 -27.48
N LYS A 27 20.95 0.25 -26.43
CA LYS A 27 20.92 -1.22 -26.59
C LYS A 27 19.54 -1.63 -27.14
N PRO A 28 19.45 -2.05 -28.42
CA PRO A 28 18.17 -2.39 -29.02
C PRO A 28 17.73 -3.77 -28.50
N GLU A 29 16.49 -3.83 -28.03
CA GLU A 29 15.83 -5.06 -27.62
C GLU A 29 15.52 -5.89 -28.88
N GLU A 30 16.17 -7.05 -29.01
CA GLU A 30 15.91 -8.00 -30.10
C GLU A 30 14.51 -8.61 -29.90
N LYS A 31 13.51 -8.07 -30.60
CA LYS A 31 12.16 -8.64 -30.68
C LYS A 31 12.15 -9.88 -31.60
N LYS A 32 11.66 -10.99 -31.07
CA LYS A 32 11.31 -12.23 -31.80
C LYS A 32 9.80 -12.19 -32.16
N PRO A 33 9.35 -12.72 -33.32
CA PRO A 33 8.10 -12.30 -33.94
C PRO A 33 6.82 -13.03 -33.45
N GLU A 34 5.69 -12.37 -33.74
CA GLU A 34 4.26 -12.67 -33.54
C GLU A 34 3.77 -14.03 -34.09
N GLU A 35 2.65 -14.54 -33.51
CA GLU A 35 1.65 -15.30 -34.27
C GLU A 35 0.20 -15.14 -33.73
N SER A 36 -0.65 -14.52 -34.59
CA SER A 36 -2.11 -14.67 -34.89
C SER A 36 -3.16 -14.68 -33.76
N GLU A 37 -4.19 -13.82 -33.67
CA GLU A 37 -5.32 -13.38 -34.55
C GLU A 37 -6.69 -14.05 -34.24
N GLN A 38 -7.68 -13.17 -33.99
CA GLN A 38 -9.13 -13.20 -34.33
C GLN A 38 -10.09 -14.25 -33.71
N LYS A 39 -11.08 -13.85 -32.88
CA LYS A 39 -12.41 -13.23 -33.16
C LYS A 39 -13.48 -14.21 -33.66
N VAL A 40 -14.50 -14.51 -32.83
CA VAL A 40 -15.91 -14.70 -33.25
C VAL A 40 -16.87 -14.29 -32.11
N GLN A 41 -17.85 -13.44 -32.43
CA GLN A 41 -19.08 -13.13 -31.68
C GLN A 41 -20.17 -14.13 -32.09
N GLU A 42 -21.08 -14.52 -31.19
CA GLU A 42 -22.53 -14.51 -31.51
C GLU A 42 -23.41 -14.61 -30.25
N GLU A 43 -24.41 -13.73 -30.19
CA GLU A 43 -25.56 -13.77 -29.28
C GLU A 43 -26.49 -14.94 -29.62
N THR A 44 -27.17 -15.51 -28.62
CA THR A 44 -28.59 -15.85 -28.79
C THR A 44 -29.30 -15.95 -27.44
N ALA A 45 -30.48 -15.33 -27.39
CA ALA A 45 -31.36 -15.23 -26.26
C ALA A 45 -32.41 -16.37 -26.22
N ALA A 46 -33.03 -16.49 -25.05
CA ALA A 46 -34.40 -16.96 -24.78
C ALA A 46 -34.59 -18.38 -24.17
N GLU A 47 -34.99 -18.31 -22.89
CA GLU A 47 -36.21 -18.89 -22.32
C GLU A 47 -36.20 -20.25 -21.58
N SER A 48 -36.67 -20.15 -20.33
CA SER A 48 -37.57 -21.07 -19.61
C SER A 48 -37.02 -22.37 -19.01
N SER A 49 -36.93 -22.43 -17.68
CA SER A 49 -37.84 -23.20 -16.81
C SER A 49 -37.19 -23.56 -15.45
N GLU A 50 -37.74 -23.04 -14.34
CA GLU A 50 -37.71 -23.67 -13.00
C GLU A 50 -38.87 -24.71 -12.90
N PRO A 51 -39.01 -25.62 -11.89
CA PRO A 51 -38.46 -25.58 -10.52
C PRO A 51 -37.98 -26.95 -9.91
N GLU A 52 -37.57 -26.88 -8.63
CA GLU A 52 -37.62 -27.92 -7.55
C GLU A 52 -36.30 -28.38 -6.89
N LYS A 53 -35.93 -27.67 -5.81
CA LYS A 53 -35.89 -28.10 -4.38
C LYS A 53 -35.32 -29.48 -3.97
N ALA A 54 -34.19 -29.47 -3.25
CA ALA A 54 -33.84 -30.23 -2.02
C ALA A 54 -32.47 -29.69 -1.48
N ALA A 55 -32.32 -29.03 -0.32
CA ALA A 55 -32.13 -29.58 1.05
C ALA A 55 -31.17 -30.80 1.06
N GLU A 56 -30.02 -30.89 1.73
CA GLU A 56 -29.51 -30.48 3.06
C GLU A 56 -27.95 -30.70 3.02
N VAL A 57 -27.10 -29.79 3.55
CA VAL A 57 -26.40 -29.81 4.87
C VAL A 57 -24.95 -30.32 4.86
N ALA A 58 -24.11 -29.45 5.44
CA ALA A 58 -22.84 -29.64 6.16
C ALA A 58 -21.63 -30.30 5.46
N ASP A 59 -20.61 -29.47 5.26
CA ASP A 59 -19.29 -29.68 5.86
C ASP A 59 -18.64 -28.27 5.97
N GLY A 60 -18.37 -27.68 7.13
CA GLY A 60 -17.89 -28.30 8.35
C GLY A 60 -16.36 -28.35 8.42
N THR A 61 -15.65 -27.48 7.70
CA THR A 61 -14.20 -27.29 7.93
C THR A 61 -14.00 -25.97 8.66
N GLU A 62 -14.21 -26.00 9.97
CA GLU A 62 -13.64 -25.04 10.90
C GLU A 62 -12.13 -25.32 10.90
N SER A 63 -11.39 -24.46 10.21
CA SER A 63 -9.93 -24.44 10.28
C SER A 63 -9.59 -23.98 11.69
N GLU A 64 -9.31 -24.92 12.58
CA GLU A 64 -8.74 -24.65 13.89
C GLU A 64 -7.32 -24.13 13.68
N GLU A 65 -7.23 -22.83 13.41
CA GLU A 65 -5.98 -22.08 13.35
C GLU A 65 -5.40 -22.08 14.77
N ALA A 66 -4.30 -22.81 14.94
CA ALA A 66 -3.59 -22.87 16.20
C ALA A 66 -3.15 -21.46 16.57
N ALA A 67 -3.86 -20.83 17.52
CA ALA A 67 -3.56 -19.50 18.01
C ALA A 67 -2.09 -19.45 18.44
N ALA A 68 -1.31 -18.60 17.78
CA ALA A 68 0.03 -18.26 18.20
C ALA A 68 -0.03 -17.74 19.65
N PRO A 69 1.03 -17.96 20.47
CA PRO A 69 1.05 -17.40 21.82
C PRO A 69 0.87 -15.89 21.76
N GLU A 70 -0.16 -15.40 22.46
CA GLU A 70 -0.47 -13.98 22.58
C GLU A 70 0.70 -13.26 23.25
N VAL A 71 1.23 -12.23 22.59
CA VAL A 71 2.34 -11.43 23.10
C VAL A 71 1.78 -10.41 24.08
N GLU A 72 2.30 -10.42 25.32
CA GLU A 72 1.87 -9.49 26.38
C GLU A 72 1.91 -8.02 25.92
N HIS A 73 0.89 -7.25 26.30
CA HIS A 73 0.79 -5.82 25.99
C HIS A 73 1.83 -4.99 26.76
N ARG A 74 2.36 -3.96 26.10
CA ARG A 74 3.28 -2.98 26.67
C ARG A 74 2.55 -2.12 27.70
N THR A 75 3.34 -1.55 28.61
CA THR A 75 2.86 -0.63 29.65
C THR A 75 3.68 0.64 29.65
N GLY A 76 3.04 1.79 29.85
CA GLY A 76 3.71 3.09 29.92
C GLY A 76 2.68 4.21 29.76
N GLU A 77 3.05 5.45 30.10
CA GLU A 77 2.18 6.62 29.90
C GLU A 77 2.01 6.97 28.41
N GLU A 78 2.96 6.54 27.58
CA GLU A 78 2.98 6.75 26.12
C GLU A 78 2.14 5.70 25.37
N ILE A 79 1.80 4.58 26.00
CA ILE A 79 0.89 3.56 25.42
C ILE A 79 -0.54 4.08 25.53
N ILE A 80 -1.15 4.41 24.39
CA ILE A 80 -2.44 5.09 24.30
C ILE A 80 -3.58 4.16 23.88
N GLY A 81 -3.30 2.91 23.50
CA GLY A 81 -4.33 1.95 23.11
C GLY A 81 -3.76 0.69 22.47
N VAL A 82 -4.64 -0.06 21.81
CA VAL A 82 -4.33 -1.25 21.02
C VAL A 82 -5.15 -1.18 19.74
N SER A 83 -4.53 -1.48 18.61
CA SER A 83 -5.21 -1.67 17.32
C SER A 83 -5.71 -3.12 17.23
N ASP A 84 -6.95 -3.34 17.66
CA ASP A 84 -7.53 -4.67 17.84
C ASP A 84 -8.76 -4.94 16.95
N LYS A 85 -9.16 -3.98 16.10
CA LYS A 85 -10.28 -4.16 15.17
C LYS A 85 -9.84 -4.79 13.86
N ASP A 86 -10.74 -5.56 13.27
CA ASP A 86 -10.49 -6.29 12.03
C ASP A 86 -10.78 -5.40 10.82
N ILE A 87 -9.80 -5.26 9.93
CA ILE A 87 -9.90 -4.43 8.73
C ILE A 87 -10.98 -4.92 7.76
N SER A 88 -11.36 -6.20 7.83
CA SER A 88 -12.43 -6.79 7.03
C SER A 88 -13.84 -6.33 7.44
N ASP A 89 -13.99 -5.69 8.60
CA ASP A 89 -15.23 -5.04 9.02
C ASP A 89 -15.56 -3.79 8.18
N LEU A 90 -14.59 -3.25 7.43
CA LEU A 90 -14.72 -2.04 6.63
C LEU A 90 -14.84 -2.35 5.13
N HIS A 91 -15.61 -1.54 4.39
CA HIS A 91 -15.62 -1.60 2.94
C HIS A 91 -14.45 -0.79 2.37
N ILE A 92 -13.38 -1.50 1.99
CA ILE A 92 -12.16 -0.89 1.46
C ILE A 92 -12.09 -1.01 -0.05
N VAL A 93 -11.76 0.10 -0.71
CA VAL A 93 -11.25 0.08 -2.07
C VAL A 93 -9.72 0.18 -2.00
N PHE A 94 -9.05 -0.92 -2.33
CA PHE A 94 -7.59 -1.01 -2.30
C PHE A 94 -7.00 -0.85 -3.71
N TYR A 95 -5.90 -0.10 -3.79
CA TYR A 95 -5.11 0.13 -4.99
C TYR A 95 -3.65 -0.26 -4.72
N ASP A 96 -3.13 -1.15 -5.54
CA ASP A 96 -1.73 -1.58 -5.52
C ASP A 96 -0.78 -0.58 -6.19
N ASN A 97 -1.33 0.46 -6.83
CA ASN A 97 -0.58 1.57 -7.39
C ASN A 97 -1.27 2.91 -7.14
N VAL A 98 -0.48 3.97 -7.03
CA VAL A 98 -0.98 5.36 -6.98
C VAL A 98 -0.49 6.12 -8.21
N ASN A 99 -1.38 6.88 -8.87
CA ASN A 99 -0.98 7.70 -10.01
C ASN A 99 0.13 8.69 -9.62
N ASN A 100 1.06 8.92 -10.54
CA ASN A 100 2.22 9.80 -10.36
C ASN A 100 3.20 9.38 -9.25
N ASP A 101 3.07 8.19 -8.65
CA ASP A 101 4.12 7.61 -7.84
C ASP A 101 5.31 7.22 -8.75
N VAL A 102 6.46 7.85 -8.51
CA VAL A 102 7.71 7.59 -9.26
C VAL A 102 8.57 6.49 -8.62
N THR A 103 8.20 6.04 -7.42
CA THR A 103 8.92 5.01 -6.67
C THR A 103 8.40 3.61 -6.98
N GLY A 104 7.11 3.47 -7.27
CA GLY A 104 6.43 2.19 -7.47
C GLY A 104 6.02 1.49 -6.15
N ASN A 105 6.28 2.13 -5.02
CA ASN A 105 6.14 1.54 -3.70
C ASN A 105 4.85 1.99 -2.98
N TRP A 106 4.05 2.86 -3.58
CA TRP A 106 2.87 3.41 -2.92
C TRP A 106 1.66 2.49 -3.09
N ARG A 107 0.95 2.28 -1.99
CA ARG A 107 -0.32 1.57 -1.90
C ARG A 107 -1.35 2.50 -1.29
N LEU A 108 -2.62 2.33 -1.66
CA LEU A 108 -3.69 3.20 -1.19
C LEU A 108 -4.95 2.39 -0.88
N ALA A 109 -5.49 2.61 0.29
CA ALA A 109 -6.84 2.22 0.64
C ALA A 109 -7.72 3.46 0.77
N VAL A 110 -8.97 3.34 0.32
CA VAL A 110 -9.99 4.38 0.49
C VAL A 110 -11.19 3.77 1.20
N ILE A 111 -11.62 4.42 2.27
CA ILE A 111 -12.80 4.08 3.08
C ILE A 111 -13.71 5.30 3.23
N SER A 112 -14.98 5.07 3.57
CA SER A 112 -15.99 6.13 3.74
C SER A 112 -16.67 6.12 5.11
N GLU A 113 -16.27 5.19 5.97
CA GLU A 113 -16.81 4.96 7.30
C GLU A 113 -16.24 5.96 8.32
N ASP A 114 -17.10 6.51 9.18
CA ASP A 114 -16.67 7.37 10.30
C ASP A 114 -16.11 6.52 11.45
N VAL A 115 -14.88 6.05 11.27
CA VAL A 115 -14.14 5.20 12.21
C VAL A 115 -12.73 5.72 12.45
N GLU A 116 -12.20 5.51 13.65
CA GLU A 116 -10.80 5.82 13.96
C GLU A 116 -9.91 4.73 13.38
N ILE A 117 -9.11 5.10 12.38
CA ILE A 117 -8.31 4.12 11.63
C ILE A 117 -7.21 3.49 12.49
N GLN A 118 -6.77 4.21 13.53
CA GLN A 118 -5.82 3.71 14.55
C GLN A 118 -6.20 2.32 15.07
N ASP A 119 -7.49 2.05 15.26
CA ASP A 119 -7.96 0.79 15.81
C ASP A 119 -7.79 -0.39 14.83
N TYR A 120 -7.62 -0.13 13.53
CA TYR A 120 -7.56 -1.14 12.46
C TYR A 120 -6.17 -1.31 11.83
N ILE A 121 -5.19 -0.46 12.18
CA ILE A 121 -3.86 -0.45 11.55
C ILE A 121 -3.15 -1.81 11.63
N PHE A 122 -3.26 -2.52 12.74
CA PHE A 122 -2.59 -3.81 12.92
C PHE A 122 -3.15 -4.87 11.98
N SER A 123 -4.48 -5.00 11.90
CA SER A 123 -5.15 -5.89 10.95
C SER A 123 -4.88 -5.47 9.50
N TYR A 124 -4.89 -4.16 9.20
CA TYR A 124 -4.51 -3.63 7.89
C TYR A 124 -3.09 -4.03 7.48
N TYR A 125 -2.13 -3.96 8.41
CA TYR A 125 -0.76 -4.39 8.19
C TYR A 125 -0.69 -5.87 7.79
N GLN A 126 -1.37 -6.74 8.54
CA GLN A 126 -1.38 -8.18 8.29
C GLN A 126 -1.93 -8.52 6.90
N GLU A 127 -2.97 -7.81 6.47
CA GLU A 127 -3.64 -8.08 5.20
C GLU A 127 -2.93 -7.47 3.98
N TYR A 128 -2.48 -6.21 4.08
CA TYR A 128 -2.10 -5.43 2.90
C TYR A 128 -0.61 -5.13 2.78
N ILE A 129 0.15 -5.03 3.87
CA ILE A 129 1.55 -4.60 3.84
C ILE A 129 2.45 -5.82 3.59
N LYS A 130 3.16 -5.82 2.48
CA LYS A 130 3.96 -6.98 2.02
C LYS A 130 5.46 -6.78 2.20
N SER A 131 5.93 -5.54 2.31
CA SER A 131 7.35 -5.24 2.52
C SER A 131 7.58 -3.90 3.22
N GLU A 132 8.74 -3.76 3.86
CA GLU A 132 9.15 -2.50 4.53
C GLU A 132 9.37 -1.33 3.55
N ASP A 133 9.56 -1.61 2.26
CA ASP A 133 9.75 -0.58 1.24
C ASP A 133 8.44 0.07 0.78
N GLU A 134 7.27 -0.51 1.13
CA GLU A 134 5.95 0.01 0.77
C GLU A 134 5.54 1.19 1.66
N ILE A 135 4.90 2.18 1.03
CA ILE A 135 4.27 3.31 1.72
C ILE A 135 2.76 3.18 1.52
N HIS A 136 2.02 3.02 2.60
CA HIS A 136 0.58 2.82 2.55
C HIS A 136 -0.16 4.09 2.94
N GLY A 137 -1.17 4.45 2.15
CA GLY A 137 -2.14 5.48 2.46
C GLY A 137 -3.48 4.88 2.82
N ILE A 138 -4.14 5.44 3.82
CA ILE A 138 -5.56 5.18 4.07
C ILE A 138 -6.28 6.52 4.07
N VAL A 139 -7.02 6.78 3.00
CA VAL A 139 -7.92 7.94 2.90
C VAL A 139 -9.24 7.56 3.56
N ASN A 140 -9.57 8.23 4.66
CA ASN A 140 -10.86 8.09 5.32
C ASN A 140 -11.75 9.30 5.02
N LEU A 141 -12.63 9.13 4.03
CA LEU A 141 -13.58 10.16 3.59
C LEU A 141 -14.65 10.45 4.65
N GLY A 142 -14.98 9.48 5.51
CA GLY A 142 -15.96 9.65 6.60
C GLY A 142 -15.50 10.65 7.66
N ARG A 143 -14.19 10.74 7.88
CA ARG A 143 -13.57 11.64 8.88
C ARG A 143 -12.84 12.84 8.28
N ASN A 144 -12.67 12.88 6.95
CA ASN A 144 -11.82 13.85 6.26
C ASN A 144 -10.38 13.83 6.78
N ILE A 145 -9.81 12.63 6.91
CA ILE A 145 -8.40 12.45 7.24
C ILE A 145 -7.73 11.47 6.27
N THR A 146 -6.41 11.59 6.16
CA THR A 146 -5.58 10.62 5.45
C THR A 146 -4.45 10.16 6.36
N ALA A 147 -4.33 8.85 6.54
CA ALA A 147 -3.24 8.23 7.28
C ALA A 147 -2.14 7.77 6.32
N ARG A 148 -0.88 8.01 6.68
CA ARG A 148 0.30 7.45 6.04
C ARG A 148 0.92 6.43 6.97
N ILE A 149 1.22 5.23 6.46
CA ILE A 149 1.81 4.12 7.21
C ILE A 149 3.13 3.74 6.54
N ASN A 150 4.20 3.67 7.33
CA ASN A 150 5.51 3.16 6.90
C ASN A 150 5.97 2.11 7.91
N MET A 151 6.38 0.94 7.43
CA MET A 151 6.93 -0.10 8.29
C MET A 151 8.45 0.08 8.41
N ILE A 152 8.96 0.15 9.63
CA ILE A 152 10.40 0.26 9.90
C ILE A 152 10.74 -0.62 11.09
N GLY A 153 11.57 -1.65 10.91
CA GLY A 153 12.16 -2.39 12.03
C GLY A 153 11.15 -3.10 12.92
N GLY A 154 10.04 -3.58 12.35
CA GLY A 154 9.00 -4.31 13.09
C GLY A 154 7.95 -3.43 13.79
N TRP A 155 7.89 -2.14 13.47
CA TRP A 155 6.78 -1.27 13.88
C TRP A 155 6.27 -0.41 12.73
N LEU A 156 5.02 0.02 12.84
CA LEU A 156 4.32 0.84 11.87
C LEU A 156 4.33 2.29 12.36
N MET A 157 5.02 3.16 11.65
CA MET A 157 4.94 4.59 11.89
C MET A 157 3.74 5.15 11.13
N VAL A 158 2.76 5.65 11.88
CA VAL A 158 1.53 6.21 11.34
C VAL A 158 1.51 7.73 11.55
N SER A 159 1.16 8.46 10.51
CA SER A 159 0.91 9.91 10.58
C SER A 159 -0.43 10.22 9.95
N GLU A 160 -1.27 10.98 10.65
CA GLU A 160 -2.58 11.41 10.17
C GLU A 160 -2.55 12.89 9.77
N TYR A 161 -3.23 13.21 8.69
CA TYR A 161 -3.33 14.53 8.09
C TYR A 161 -4.78 14.87 7.81
N ASP A 162 -5.11 16.18 7.77
CA ASP A 162 -6.35 16.64 7.15
C ASP A 162 -6.42 16.10 5.72
N TYR A 163 -7.58 15.59 5.31
CA TYR A 163 -7.81 15.17 3.93
C TYR A 163 -7.74 16.37 2.98
N VAL A 164 -7.10 16.16 1.82
CA VAL A 164 -7.07 17.12 0.70
C VAL A 164 -7.91 16.57 -0.45
N GLU A 165 -8.88 17.36 -0.93
CA GLU A 165 -9.80 16.94 -1.99
C GLU A 165 -9.06 16.38 -3.22
N GLY A 166 -9.37 15.12 -3.55
CA GLY A 166 -8.81 14.39 -4.69
C GLY A 166 -7.39 13.85 -4.48
N GLU A 167 -6.85 13.87 -3.26
CA GLU A 167 -5.50 13.35 -3.01
C GLU A 167 -5.36 11.86 -3.29
N GLU A 168 -6.43 11.07 -3.14
CA GLU A 168 -6.49 9.65 -3.47
C GLU A 168 -6.17 9.35 -4.96
N HIS A 169 -6.13 10.39 -5.80
CA HIS A 169 -5.87 10.27 -7.23
C HIS A 169 -4.45 10.69 -7.65
N ASP A 170 -3.61 11.21 -6.76
CA ASP A 170 -2.27 11.70 -7.10
C ASP A 170 -1.29 11.58 -5.92
N ALA A 171 -0.22 10.80 -6.08
CA ALA A 171 0.82 10.63 -5.08
C ALA A 171 1.51 11.95 -4.68
N LYS A 172 1.45 12.98 -5.53
CA LYS A 172 1.98 14.32 -5.20
C LYS A 172 1.08 15.12 -4.25
N LEU A 173 -0.20 14.75 -4.17
CA LEU A 173 -1.18 15.38 -3.29
C LEU A 173 -1.37 14.59 -1.99
N LEU A 174 -1.21 13.26 -2.04
CA LEU A 174 -1.30 12.42 -0.85
C LEU A 174 -0.42 12.95 0.29
N TYR A 175 -1.03 13.08 1.47
CA TYR A 175 -0.41 13.55 2.71
C TYR A 175 0.06 15.01 2.68
N SER A 176 -0.50 15.82 1.78
CA SER A 176 -0.20 17.26 1.68
C SER A 176 -1.01 18.14 2.64
N GLY A 177 -1.98 17.55 3.36
CA GLY A 177 -2.80 18.22 4.35
C GLY A 177 -2.06 18.63 5.62
N THR A 178 -2.76 19.30 6.53
CA THR A 178 -2.19 19.68 7.83
C THR A 178 -1.94 18.43 8.67
N PRO A 179 -0.74 18.25 9.26
CA PRO A 179 -0.52 17.16 10.21
C PRO A 179 -1.44 17.29 11.42
N ILE A 180 -2.06 16.17 11.82
CA ILE A 180 -2.95 16.08 12.99
C ILE A 180 -2.22 15.42 14.15
N GLN A 181 -1.73 14.19 13.93
CA GLN A 181 -1.04 13.39 14.93
C GLN A 181 -0.11 12.37 14.28
N SER A 182 0.74 11.74 15.09
CA SER A 182 1.51 10.57 14.71
C SER A 182 1.57 9.59 15.88
N TYR A 183 1.67 8.31 15.57
CA TYR A 183 1.75 7.23 16.55
C TYR A 183 2.46 6.02 15.95
N ILE A 184 2.88 5.11 16.82
CA ILE A 184 3.49 3.83 16.46
C ILE A 184 2.47 2.73 16.75
N VAL A 185 2.32 1.80 15.80
CA VAL A 185 1.61 0.53 16.04
C VAL A 185 2.63 -0.61 15.97
N TYR A 186 2.73 -1.37 17.05
CA TYR A 186 3.69 -2.47 17.13
C TYR A 186 3.18 -3.73 16.43
N THR A 187 4.01 -4.34 15.58
CA THR A 187 3.57 -5.47 14.73
C THR A 187 3.52 -6.82 15.45
N ASP A 188 3.90 -6.89 16.72
CA ASP A 188 3.85 -8.12 17.51
C ASP A 188 2.52 -8.31 18.25
N ASN A 189 1.82 -7.24 18.59
CA ASN A 189 0.57 -7.31 19.37
C ASN A 189 -0.43 -6.16 19.12
N GLY A 190 -0.14 -5.23 18.21
CA GLY A 190 -1.01 -4.11 17.89
C GLY A 190 -1.02 -2.98 18.91
N ASP A 191 -0.14 -2.98 19.93
CA ASP A 191 -0.02 -1.85 20.87
C ASP A 191 0.17 -0.52 20.13
N VAL A 192 -0.50 0.52 20.62
CA VAL A 192 -0.40 1.88 20.09
C VAL A 192 0.33 2.77 21.06
N GLU A 193 1.41 3.39 20.61
CA GLU A 193 2.20 4.36 21.34
C GLU A 193 2.09 5.73 20.69
N ALA A 194 1.84 6.78 21.48
CA ALA A 194 1.80 8.15 20.97
C ALA A 194 3.13 8.56 20.36
N GLY A 195 3.11 9.21 19.19
CA GLY A 195 4.29 9.83 18.59
C GLY A 195 4.58 11.19 19.21
N GLU A 196 5.85 11.60 19.18
CA GLU A 196 6.32 12.93 19.60
C GLU A 196 5.92 14.07 18.65
#